data_AF-A0A7J7LAC0-F1
#
_entry.id   AF-A0A7J7LAC0-F1
#
_cell.length_a   1.000
_cell.length_b   1.000
_cell.length_c   1.000
_cell.angle_alpha   90.00
_cell.angle_beta   90.00
_cell.angle_gamma   90.00
#
_symmetry.space_group_name_H-M   'P 1'
#
loop_
_entity.id
_entity.type
_entity.pdbx_description
1 polymer ?
#
loop_
_entity_poly.entity_id
_entity_poly.type
_entity_poly.pdbx_seq_one_letter_code
_entity_poly.pdbx_strand_id
1 'polypeptide(L)'
;MEVKMDSIIPSEVRAIVNLVECLASEIDAKNQKLEEMECKYNEISASLRKAVEEKDVLYQNYTEEMRRMQCVLHDHSLRVPQEIEKFKLVLDSRMEELAKRASELKKREMQNDLDRKKLIIEKRKNAMTSQSLQTTMLQQKEAYEYAFRVLEDEREIIDDEDEKLNGLKNELGEVVYLAVTTALMEINDYNPSGRFIIPELWNFREGKRATLKEAISFLLGQLKSTLKRKR
;
A
#
# COMPACT_ATOMS: atom_id res chain seq x y z
N MET A 1 -18.26 -151.95 -0.53
CA MET A 1 -17.75 -151.76 -1.89
C MET A 1 -17.46 -150.28 -2.00
N GLU A 2 -16.24 -149.87 -1.66
CA GLU A 2 -15.15 -149.70 -2.65
C GLU A 2 -15.60 -148.69 -3.70
N VAL A 3 -15.04 -147.50 -3.81
CA VAL A 3 -13.61 -147.26 -3.99
C VAL A 3 -13.22 -145.92 -3.36
N LYS A 4 -12.25 -145.99 -2.44
CA LYS A 4 -11.35 -144.88 -2.12
C LYS A 4 -10.66 -144.46 -3.41
N MET A 5 -10.99 -143.28 -3.94
CA MET A 5 -10.06 -142.55 -4.79
C MET A 5 -9.48 -141.42 -3.95
N ASP A 6 -8.65 -141.84 -2.99
CA ASP A 6 -7.53 -141.03 -2.53
C ASP A 6 -6.71 -140.75 -3.79
N SER A 7 -7.02 -139.63 -4.46
CA SER A 7 -6.14 -139.01 -5.42
C SER A 7 -4.93 -138.55 -4.63
N ILE A 8 -3.99 -139.46 -4.44
CA ILE A 8 -2.62 -139.21 -4.02
C ILE A 8 -2.08 -138.22 -5.04
N ILE A 9 -2.27 -136.93 -4.78
CA ILE A 9 -1.45 -135.88 -5.37
C ILE A 9 -0.03 -136.36 -5.10
N PRO A 10 0.78 -136.67 -6.13
CA PRO A 10 2.17 -137.09 -5.91
C PRO A 10 2.79 -136.10 -4.94
N SER A 11 3.49 -136.56 -3.90
CA SER A 11 4.07 -135.70 -2.86
C SER A 11 4.82 -134.50 -3.45
N GLU A 12 5.38 -134.70 -4.64
CA GLU A 12 6.03 -133.71 -5.50
C GLU A 12 5.10 -132.58 -5.98
N VAL A 13 3.88 -132.88 -6.45
CA VAL A 13 2.91 -131.87 -6.90
C VAL A 13 2.42 -131.02 -5.72
N ARG A 14 2.22 -131.61 -4.54
CA ARG A 14 1.84 -130.86 -3.33
C ARG A 14 2.98 -129.94 -2.87
N ALA A 15 4.23 -130.38 -2.97
CA ALA A 15 5.40 -129.57 -2.66
C ALA A 15 5.54 -128.39 -3.64
N ILE A 16 5.27 -128.61 -4.93
CA ILE A 16 5.29 -127.55 -5.95
C ILE A 16 4.19 -126.53 -5.69
N VAL A 17 2.95 -126.96 -5.41
CA VAL A 17 1.83 -126.05 -5.09
C VAL A 17 2.14 -125.19 -3.86
N ASN A 18 2.67 -125.78 -2.78
CA ASN A 18 3.05 -125.02 -1.58
C ASN A 18 4.18 -124.01 -1.87
N LEU A 19 5.15 -124.38 -2.71
CA LEU A 19 6.22 -123.46 -3.12
C LEU A 19 5.68 -122.30 -3.94
N VAL A 20 4.74 -122.57 -4.87
CA VAL A 20 4.07 -121.56 -5.68
C VAL A 20 3.26 -120.60 -4.80
N GLU A 21 2.51 -121.10 -3.82
CA GLU A 21 1.78 -120.26 -2.85
C GLU A 21 2.73 -119.41 -2.00
N CYS A 22 3.84 -119.97 -1.52
CA CYS A 22 4.85 -119.22 -0.77
C CYS A 22 5.48 -118.11 -1.63
N LEU A 23 5.86 -118.42 -2.87
CA LEU A 23 6.42 -117.44 -3.80
C LEU A 23 5.42 -116.34 -4.17
N ALA A 24 4.14 -116.68 -4.36
CA ALA A 24 3.08 -115.70 -4.60
C ALA A 24 2.93 -114.75 -3.41
N SER A 25 2.92 -115.26 -2.18
CA SER A 25 2.84 -114.43 -0.97
C SER A 25 4.05 -113.49 -0.81
N GLU A 26 5.25 -113.94 -1.21
CA GLU A 26 6.46 -113.12 -1.19
C GLU A 26 6.44 -112.03 -2.28
N ILE A 27 5.90 -112.34 -3.46
CA ILE A 27 5.67 -111.37 -4.54
C ILE A 27 4.68 -110.30 -4.07
N ASP A 28 3.56 -110.68 -3.46
CA ASP A 28 2.55 -109.74 -2.96
C ASP A 28 3.13 -108.84 -1.86
N ALA A 29 3.88 -109.40 -0.91
CA ALA A 29 4.55 -108.61 0.12
C ALA A 29 5.58 -107.61 -0.46
N LYS A 30 6.32 -108.02 -1.50
CA LYS A 30 7.26 -107.12 -2.20
C LYS A 30 6.52 -106.04 -3.00
N ASN A 31 5.41 -106.36 -3.64
CA ASN A 31 4.59 -105.40 -4.38
C ASN A 31 3.98 -104.36 -3.44
N GLN A 32 3.40 -104.79 -2.31
CA GLN A 32 2.88 -103.87 -1.29
C GLN A 32 3.96 -102.92 -0.77
N LYS A 33 5.16 -103.45 -0.49
CA LYS A 33 6.29 -102.61 -0.06
C LYS A 33 6.74 -101.62 -1.14
N LEU A 34 6.68 -102.02 -2.41
CA LEU A 34 6.99 -101.15 -3.53
C LEU A 34 5.97 -100.00 -3.61
N GLU A 35 4.67 -100.29 -3.51
CA GLU A 35 3.60 -99.29 -3.47
C GLU A 35 3.78 -98.30 -2.31
N GLU A 36 4.08 -98.79 -1.10
CA GLU A 36 4.36 -97.92 0.05
C GLU A 36 5.56 -96.99 -0.18
N MET A 37 6.62 -97.50 -0.81
CA MET A 37 7.80 -96.72 -1.15
C MET A 37 7.50 -95.68 -2.23
N GLU A 38 6.67 -96.01 -3.22
CA GLU A 38 6.19 -95.07 -4.24
C GLU A 38 5.32 -93.96 -3.65
N CYS A 39 4.38 -94.28 -2.75
CA CYS A 39 3.59 -93.28 -2.03
C CYS A 39 4.49 -92.31 -1.24
N LYS A 40 5.44 -92.83 -0.44
CA LYS A 40 6.38 -92.00 0.32
C LYS A 40 7.26 -91.14 -0.60
N TYR A 41 7.74 -91.71 -1.70
CA TYR A 41 8.51 -90.95 -2.69
C TYR A 41 7.69 -89.79 -3.25
N ASN A 42 6.44 -90.04 -3.63
CA ASN A 42 5.54 -89.02 -4.16
C ASN A 42 5.24 -87.93 -3.13
N GLU A 43 4.95 -88.28 -1.88
CA GLU A 43 4.72 -87.33 -0.77
C GLU A 43 5.94 -86.44 -0.51
N ILE A 44 7.13 -87.04 -0.45
CA ILE A 44 8.39 -86.31 -0.26
C ILE A 44 8.65 -85.39 -1.47
N SER A 45 8.42 -85.88 -2.69
CA SER A 45 8.62 -85.08 -3.91
C SER A 45 7.67 -83.87 -3.97
N ALA A 46 6.40 -84.02 -3.56
CA ALA A 46 5.42 -82.96 -3.51
C ALA A 46 5.77 -81.93 -2.42
N SER A 47 6.18 -82.40 -1.25
CA SER A 47 6.63 -81.54 -0.15
C SER A 47 7.87 -80.73 -0.53
N LEU A 48 8.84 -81.37 -1.19
CA LEU A 48 10.05 -80.71 -1.69
C LEU A 48 9.72 -79.66 -2.75
N ARG A 49 8.82 -79.97 -3.69
CA ARG A 49 8.37 -79.01 -4.72
C ARG A 49 7.75 -77.77 -4.10
N LYS A 50 6.85 -77.96 -3.12
CA LYS A 50 6.23 -76.86 -2.39
C LYS A 50 7.26 -75.99 -1.67
N ALA A 51 8.23 -76.61 -1.00
CA ALA A 51 9.30 -75.88 -0.31
C ALA A 51 10.17 -75.07 -1.30
N VAL A 52 10.45 -75.60 -2.50
CA VAL A 52 11.18 -74.87 -3.55
C VAL A 52 10.36 -73.68 -4.05
N GLU A 53 9.07 -73.86 -4.31
CA GLU A 53 8.17 -72.78 -4.74
C GLU A 53 8.06 -71.66 -3.68
N GLU A 54 7.85 -72.01 -2.42
CA GLU A 54 7.81 -71.04 -1.30
C GLU A 54 9.13 -70.26 -1.19
N LYS A 55 10.26 -70.96 -1.30
CA LYS A 55 11.59 -70.35 -1.27
C LYS A 55 11.78 -69.39 -2.45
N ASP A 56 11.33 -69.75 -3.66
CA ASP A 56 11.42 -68.87 -4.83
C ASP A 56 10.54 -67.61 -4.70
N VAL A 57 9.31 -67.75 -4.18
CA VAL A 57 8.42 -66.62 -3.88
C VAL A 57 9.05 -65.68 -2.83
N LEU A 58 9.64 -66.23 -1.78
CA LEU A 58 10.32 -65.42 -0.76
C LEU A 58 11.49 -64.62 -1.34
N TYR A 59 12.31 -65.23 -2.22
CA TYR A 59 13.40 -64.51 -2.90
C TYR A 59 12.89 -63.41 -3.84
N GLN A 60 11.79 -63.65 -4.55
CA GLN A 60 11.17 -62.64 -5.41
C GLN A 60 10.69 -61.44 -4.58
N ASN A 61 9.94 -61.69 -3.50
CA ASN A 61 9.44 -60.65 -2.60
C ASN A 61 10.59 -59.84 -1.98
N TYR A 62 11.64 -60.51 -1.50
CA TYR A 62 12.81 -59.83 -0.94
C TYR A 62 13.49 -58.92 -1.98
N THR A 63 13.65 -59.39 -3.22
CA THR A 63 14.26 -58.61 -4.30
C THR A 63 13.40 -57.40 -4.67
N GLU A 64 12.09 -57.56 -4.73
CA GLU A 64 11.16 -56.46 -5.01
C GLU A 64 11.17 -55.40 -3.91
N GLU A 65 11.13 -55.81 -2.63
CA GLU A 65 11.22 -54.88 -1.51
C GLU A 65 12.54 -54.10 -1.50
N MET A 66 13.65 -54.75 -1.84
CA MET A 66 14.93 -54.05 -2.00
C MET A 66 14.87 -53.01 -3.12
N ARG A 67 14.23 -53.31 -4.26
CA ARG A 67 14.05 -52.32 -5.35
C ARG A 67 13.14 -51.17 -4.92
N ARG A 68 12.02 -51.46 -4.24
CA ARG A 68 11.11 -50.42 -3.72
C ARG A 68 11.84 -49.46 -2.79
N MET A 69 12.62 -50.00 -1.85
CA MET A 69 13.43 -49.21 -0.93
C MET A 69 14.46 -48.34 -1.68
N GLN A 70 15.13 -48.89 -2.70
CA GLN A 70 16.05 -48.12 -3.54
C GLN A 70 15.35 -47.00 -4.31
N CYS A 71 14.16 -47.25 -4.87
CA CYS A 71 13.37 -46.23 -5.57
C CYS A 71 12.98 -45.07 -4.65
N VAL A 72 12.52 -45.36 -3.42
CA VAL A 72 12.14 -44.34 -2.44
C VAL A 72 13.35 -43.48 -2.03
N LEU A 73 14.49 -44.13 -1.77
CA LEU A 73 15.72 -43.41 -1.44
C LEU A 73 16.19 -42.51 -2.59
N HIS A 74 16.13 -43.01 -3.83
CA HIS A 74 16.52 -42.25 -5.01
C HIS A 74 15.57 -41.06 -5.27
N ASP A 75 14.26 -41.28 -5.14
CA ASP A 75 13.24 -40.23 -5.27
C ASP A 75 13.48 -39.11 -4.25
N HIS A 76 13.63 -39.46 -2.97
CA HIS A 76 13.92 -38.49 -1.92
C HIS A 76 15.24 -37.75 -2.17
N SER A 77 16.28 -38.47 -2.60
CA SER A 77 17.60 -37.89 -2.91
C SER A 77 17.55 -36.88 -4.06
N LEU A 78 16.58 -36.98 -4.98
CA LEU A 78 16.40 -36.03 -6.07
C LEU A 78 15.44 -34.88 -5.68
N ARG A 79 14.33 -35.22 -5.01
CA ARG A 79 13.27 -34.26 -4.69
C ARG A 79 13.70 -33.21 -3.67
N VAL A 80 14.37 -33.62 -2.60
CA VAL A 80 14.76 -32.68 -1.53
C VAL A 80 15.71 -31.59 -2.03
N PRO A 81 16.80 -31.92 -2.78
CA PRO A 81 17.66 -30.87 -3.34
C PRO A 81 16.93 -29.92 -4.29
N GLN A 82 16.01 -30.42 -5.11
CA GLN A 82 15.21 -29.58 -6.01
C GLN A 82 14.30 -28.60 -5.25
N GLU A 83 13.67 -29.06 -4.16
CA GLU A 83 12.85 -28.19 -3.30
C GLU A 83 13.71 -27.14 -2.59
N ILE A 84 14.89 -27.52 -2.08
CA ILE A 84 15.85 -26.58 -1.48
C ILE A 84 16.28 -25.51 -2.48
N GLU A 85 16.60 -25.89 -3.72
CA GLU A 85 16.99 -24.94 -4.78
C GLU A 85 15.85 -23.97 -5.10
N LYS A 86 14.61 -24.46 -5.23
CA LYS A 86 13.43 -23.62 -5.44
C LYS A 86 13.26 -22.61 -4.31
N PHE A 87 13.35 -23.05 -3.06
CA PHE A 87 13.23 -22.16 -1.90
C PHE A 87 14.35 -21.11 -1.87
N LYS A 88 15.58 -21.51 -2.22
CA LYS A 88 16.72 -20.59 -2.32
C LYS A 88 16.46 -19.47 -3.34
N LEU A 89 15.99 -19.82 -4.53
CA LEU A 89 15.66 -18.83 -5.57
C LEU A 89 14.59 -17.84 -5.12
N VAL A 90 13.56 -18.32 -4.41
CA VAL A 90 12.50 -17.46 -3.86
C VAL A 90 13.05 -16.52 -2.79
N LEU A 91 13.90 -17.02 -1.90
CA LEU A 91 14.55 -16.22 -0.86
C LEU A 91 15.46 -15.14 -1.46
N ASP A 92 16.27 -15.49 -2.46
CA ASP A 92 17.17 -14.55 -3.15
C ASP A 92 16.38 -13.43 -3.85
N SER A 93 15.31 -13.78 -4.58
CA SER A 93 14.41 -12.80 -5.20
C SER A 93 13.79 -11.86 -4.16
N ARG A 94 13.31 -12.41 -3.03
CA ARG A 94 12.70 -11.61 -1.97
C ARG A 94 13.70 -10.69 -1.27
N MET A 95 14.93 -11.15 -1.06
CA MET A 95 16.00 -10.31 -0.51
C MET A 95 16.31 -9.14 -1.44
N GLU A 96 16.37 -9.36 -2.76
CA GLU A 96 16.60 -8.30 -3.73
C GLU A 96 15.46 -7.26 -3.73
N GLU A 97 14.20 -7.70 -3.66
CA GLU A 97 13.05 -6.79 -3.52
C GLU A 97 13.12 -5.93 -2.26
N LEU A 98 13.47 -6.54 -1.12
CA LEU A 98 13.61 -5.83 0.15
C LEU A 98 14.76 -4.82 0.11
N ALA A 99 15.88 -5.16 -0.52
CA ALA A 99 17.00 -4.24 -0.73
C ALA A 99 16.58 -3.03 -1.59
N LYS A 100 15.83 -3.27 -2.69
CA LYS A 100 15.27 -2.20 -3.54
C LYS A 100 14.36 -1.28 -2.72
N ARG A 101 13.41 -1.84 -1.96
CA ARG A 101 12.49 -1.07 -1.10
C ARG A 101 13.21 -0.25 -0.03
N ALA A 102 14.23 -0.83 0.62
CA ALA A 102 15.03 -0.13 1.62
C ALA A 102 15.76 1.08 1.02
N SER A 103 16.32 0.94 -0.19
CA SER A 103 16.98 2.05 -0.90
C SER A 103 16.01 3.18 -1.24
N GLU A 104 14.78 2.85 -1.61
CA GLU A 104 13.73 3.82 -1.96
C GLU A 104 13.20 4.55 -0.72
N LEU A 105 13.02 3.84 0.40
CA LEU A 105 12.65 4.44 1.68
C LEU A 105 13.67 5.47 2.13
N LYS A 106 14.97 5.15 2.04
CA LYS A 106 16.04 6.09 2.36
C LYS A 106 15.98 7.36 1.51
N LYS A 107 15.68 7.24 0.21
CA LYS A 107 15.50 8.40 -0.68
C LYS A 107 14.30 9.25 -0.25
N ARG A 108 13.16 8.63 0.07
CA ARG A 108 11.96 9.33 0.54
C ARG A 108 12.18 10.03 1.88
N GLU A 109 12.91 9.42 2.80
CA GLU A 109 13.24 10.00 4.10
C GLU A 109 14.07 11.28 3.94
N MET A 110 15.15 11.22 3.13
CA MET A 110 15.96 12.41 2.83
C MET A 110 15.14 13.53 2.18
N GLN A 111 14.23 13.18 1.26
CA GLN A 111 13.35 14.15 0.61
C GLN A 111 12.39 14.80 1.61
N ASN A 112 11.76 14.00 2.48
CA ASN A 112 10.86 14.50 3.51
C ASN A 112 11.56 15.46 4.49
N ASP A 113 12.81 15.19 4.85
CA ASP A 113 13.59 16.08 5.71
C ASP A 113 13.90 17.42 5.04
N LEU A 114 14.22 17.41 3.74
CA LEU A 114 14.40 18.63 2.96
C LEU A 114 13.11 19.45 2.90
N ASP A 115 11.99 18.81 2.63
CA ASP A 115 10.70 19.49 2.49
C ASP A 115 10.18 20.01 3.83
N ARG A 116 10.42 19.30 4.93
CA ARG A 116 10.19 19.81 6.30
C ARG A 116 10.99 21.08 6.58
N LYS A 117 12.28 21.09 6.25
CA LYS A 117 13.15 22.29 6.42
C LYS A 117 12.65 23.47 5.60
N LYS A 118 12.29 23.25 4.33
CA LYS A 118 11.71 24.29 3.46
C LYS A 118 10.42 24.85 4.04
N LEU A 119 9.52 23.98 4.52
CA LEU A 119 8.25 24.39 5.10
C LEU A 119 8.44 25.26 6.35
N ILE A 120 9.42 24.94 7.21
CA ILE A 120 9.75 25.76 8.38
C ILE A 120 10.21 27.17 7.96
N ILE A 121 11.05 27.26 6.93
CA ILE A 121 11.55 28.53 6.41
C ILE A 121 10.39 29.37 5.86
N GLU A 122 9.52 28.77 5.03
CA GLU A 122 8.37 29.47 4.45
C GLU A 122 7.36 29.91 5.52
N LYS A 123 7.09 29.08 6.53
CA LYS A 123 6.24 29.47 7.67
C LYS A 123 6.80 30.69 8.42
N ARG A 124 8.12 30.75 8.64
CA ARG A 124 8.77 31.90 9.28
C ARG A 124 8.68 33.17 8.42
N LYS A 125 8.94 33.07 7.12
CA LYS A 125 8.80 34.21 6.19
C LYS A 125 7.36 34.74 6.17
N ASN A 126 6.38 33.84 6.10
CA ASN A 126 4.97 34.23 6.12
C ASN A 126 4.59 34.90 7.45
N ALA A 127 5.05 34.39 8.58
CA ALA A 127 4.83 35.02 9.88
C ALA A 127 5.43 36.43 9.95
N MET A 128 6.69 36.61 9.50
CA MET A 128 7.33 37.93 9.45
C MET A 128 6.61 38.90 8.52
N THR A 129 6.19 38.42 7.34
CA THR A 129 5.44 39.23 6.37
C THR A 129 4.10 39.65 6.94
N SER A 130 3.37 38.72 7.58
CA SER A 130 2.10 39.02 8.24
C SER A 130 2.26 40.05 9.37
N GLN A 131 3.30 39.91 10.19
CA GLN A 131 3.58 40.86 11.27
C GLN A 131 3.96 42.24 10.74
N SER A 132 4.79 42.28 9.69
CA SER A 132 5.17 43.52 9.00
C SER A 132 3.94 44.23 8.42
N LEU A 133 3.07 43.50 7.70
CA LEU A 133 1.82 44.04 7.15
C LEU A 133 0.89 44.58 8.24
N GLN A 134 0.76 43.88 9.37
CA GLN A 134 -0.05 44.37 10.48
C GLN A 134 0.50 45.69 11.06
N THR A 135 1.83 45.79 11.18
CA THR A 135 2.50 46.98 11.70
C THR A 135 2.34 48.17 10.75
N THR A 136 2.50 47.96 9.45
CA THR A 136 2.31 49.04 8.46
C THR A 136 0.85 49.48 8.38
N MET A 137 -0.11 48.56 8.49
CA MET A 137 -1.53 48.91 8.57
C MET A 137 -1.85 49.74 9.81
N LEU A 138 -1.26 49.41 10.96
CA LEU A 138 -1.45 50.17 12.20
C LEU A 138 -0.85 51.59 12.09
N GLN A 139 0.39 51.69 11.63
CA GLN A 139 1.05 52.99 11.40
C GLN A 139 0.26 53.86 10.41
N GLN A 140 -0.28 53.26 9.35
CA GLN A 140 -1.13 53.96 8.39
C GLN A 140 -2.41 54.46 9.05
N LYS A 141 -3.05 53.65 9.89
CA LYS A 141 -4.24 54.05 10.65
C LYS A 141 -3.94 55.21 11.59
N GLU A 142 -2.84 55.14 12.36
CA GLU A 142 -2.41 56.20 13.27
C GLU A 142 -2.10 57.50 12.52
N ALA A 143 -1.45 57.41 11.35
CA ALA A 143 -1.19 58.57 10.49
C ALA A 143 -2.50 59.21 9.98
N TYR A 144 -3.49 58.41 9.60
CA TYR A 144 -4.81 58.93 9.21
C TYR A 144 -5.54 59.59 10.38
N GLU A 145 -5.53 58.98 11.57
CA GLU A 145 -6.14 59.56 12.78
C GLU A 145 -5.45 60.87 13.18
N TYR A 146 -4.12 60.95 13.07
CA TYR A 146 -3.38 62.18 13.31
C TYR A 146 -3.73 63.27 12.28
N ALA A 147 -3.73 62.95 10.99
CA ALA A 147 -4.10 63.90 9.95
C ALA A 147 -5.55 64.39 10.11
N PHE A 148 -6.45 63.51 10.54
CA PHE A 148 -7.84 63.88 10.84
C PHE A 148 -7.94 64.86 12.02
N ARG A 149 -7.23 64.61 13.13
CA ARG A 149 -7.18 65.55 14.27
C ARG A 149 -6.62 66.92 13.88
N VAL A 150 -5.55 66.96 13.10
CA VAL A 150 -4.98 68.23 12.63
C VAL A 150 -6.00 69.01 11.79
N LEU A 151 -6.76 68.33 10.92
CA LEU A 151 -7.83 68.97 10.15
C LEU A 151 -9.01 69.44 11.02
N GLU A 152 -9.30 68.76 12.13
CA GLU A 152 -10.29 69.24 13.11
C GLU A 152 -9.79 70.49 13.84
N ASP A 153 -8.53 70.51 14.29
CA ASP A 153 -7.93 71.66 14.98
C ASP A 153 -7.82 72.91 14.09
N GLU A 154 -7.71 72.76 12.76
CA GLU A 154 -7.67 73.86 11.81
C GLU A 154 -9.06 74.50 11.53
N ARG A 155 -10.16 73.91 12.03
CA ARG A 155 -11.50 74.50 11.89
C ARG A 155 -11.72 75.56 12.97
N GLU A 156 -11.92 76.82 12.56
CA GLU A 156 -12.29 77.89 13.49
C GLU A 156 -13.75 77.76 13.94
N ILE A 157 -14.02 78.10 15.21
CA ILE A 157 -15.36 78.24 15.76
C ILE A 157 -15.66 79.73 15.85
N ILE A 158 -16.84 80.15 15.42
CA ILE A 158 -17.27 81.55 15.56
C ILE A 158 -17.40 81.86 17.04
N ASP A 159 -16.68 82.88 17.50
CA ASP A 159 -16.82 83.41 18.85
C ASP A 159 -17.96 84.41 18.87
N ASP A 160 -19.02 84.10 19.63
CA ASP A 160 -20.20 84.95 19.78
C ASP A 160 -19.88 86.27 20.52
N GLU A 161 -18.73 86.34 21.21
CA GLU A 161 -18.23 87.54 21.88
C GLU A 161 -17.23 88.35 21.02
N ASP A 162 -16.98 87.95 19.77
CA ASP A 162 -16.05 88.65 18.87
C ASP A 162 -16.48 90.11 18.67
N GLU A 163 -15.63 91.05 19.11
CA GLU A 163 -15.93 92.47 19.10
C GLU A 163 -16.21 93.02 17.69
N LYS A 164 -15.58 92.46 16.65
CA LYS A 164 -15.78 92.91 15.26
C LYS A 164 -17.09 92.38 14.70
N LEU A 165 -17.43 91.12 14.96
CA LEU A 165 -18.71 90.55 14.57
C LEU A 165 -19.88 91.23 15.30
N ASN A 166 -19.74 91.50 16.59
CA ASN A 166 -20.74 92.22 17.37
C ASN A 166 -20.85 93.70 16.95
N GLY A 167 -19.74 94.36 16.62
CA GLY A 167 -19.75 95.69 16.01
C GLY A 167 -20.49 95.72 14.66
N LEU A 168 -20.19 94.76 13.77
CA LEU A 168 -20.85 94.60 12.47
C LEU A 168 -22.36 94.42 12.62
N LYS A 169 -22.79 93.59 13.57
CA LYS A 169 -24.19 93.32 13.90
C LYS A 169 -24.91 94.59 14.37
N ASN A 170 -24.28 95.36 15.25
CA ASN A 170 -24.85 96.59 15.81
C ASN A 170 -24.93 97.73 14.78
N GLU A 171 -23.99 97.82 13.86
CA GLU A 171 -23.92 98.89 12.86
C GLU A 171 -24.73 98.61 11.59
N LEU A 172 -24.71 97.37 11.08
CA LEU A 172 -25.25 97.01 9.76
C LEU A 172 -26.44 96.03 9.83
N GLY A 173 -26.79 95.55 11.03
CA GLY A 173 -27.94 94.70 11.29
C GLY A 173 -27.72 93.21 11.02
N GLU A 174 -28.74 92.42 11.37
CA GLU A 174 -28.65 90.96 11.47
C GLU A 174 -28.33 90.25 10.14
N VAL A 175 -28.82 90.79 9.02
CA VAL A 175 -28.67 90.17 7.70
C VAL A 175 -27.20 90.14 7.28
N VAL A 176 -26.45 91.20 7.57
CA VAL A 176 -25.02 91.30 7.22
C VAL A 176 -24.20 90.39 8.12
N TYR A 177 -24.51 90.36 9.42
CA TYR A 177 -23.90 89.42 10.37
C TYR A 177 -24.10 87.97 9.94
N LEU A 178 -25.33 87.58 9.58
CA LEU A 178 -25.63 86.22 9.12
C LEU A 178 -24.90 85.86 7.82
N ALA A 179 -24.82 86.79 6.86
CA ALA A 179 -24.11 86.55 5.61
C ALA A 179 -22.61 86.33 5.84
N VAL A 180 -21.97 87.11 6.71
CA VAL A 180 -20.54 86.99 7.03
C VAL A 180 -20.25 85.70 7.81
N THR A 181 -21.03 85.40 8.84
CA THR A 181 -20.88 84.17 9.64
C THR A 181 -21.10 82.93 8.78
N THR A 182 -22.11 82.93 7.90
CA THR A 182 -22.35 81.84 6.94
C THR A 182 -21.15 81.65 6.01
N ALA A 183 -20.61 82.74 5.43
CA ALA A 183 -19.45 82.65 4.55
C ALA A 183 -18.20 82.12 5.28
N LEU A 184 -17.99 82.52 6.55
CA LEU A 184 -16.88 82.01 7.37
C LEU A 184 -17.04 80.51 7.67
N MET A 185 -18.26 80.04 7.98
CA MET A 185 -18.54 78.61 8.16
C MET A 185 -18.35 77.82 6.85
N GLU A 186 -18.82 78.34 5.72
CA GLU A 186 -18.64 77.72 4.40
C GLU A 186 -17.15 77.57 4.04
N ILE A 187 -16.31 78.56 4.39
CA ILE A 187 -14.85 78.49 4.21
C ILE A 187 -14.24 77.40 5.09
N ASN A 188 -14.67 77.27 6.35
CA ASN A 188 -14.19 76.22 7.24
C ASN A 188 -14.60 74.81 6.80
N ASP A 189 -15.75 74.67 6.13
CA ASP A 189 -16.18 73.39 5.58
C ASP A 189 -15.45 73.02 4.28
N TYR A 190 -15.10 74.01 3.47
CA TYR A 190 -14.46 73.79 2.18
C TYR A 190 -12.93 73.71 2.24
N ASN A 191 -12.27 74.63 2.95
CA ASN A 191 -10.81 74.69 3.08
C ASN A 191 -10.41 75.42 4.38
N PRO A 192 -10.50 74.75 5.54
CA PRO A 192 -10.29 75.38 6.84
C PRO A 192 -8.88 75.98 7.00
N SER A 193 -7.85 75.27 6.56
CA SER A 193 -6.45 75.68 6.70
C SER A 193 -6.02 76.74 5.68
N GLY A 194 -6.46 76.60 4.42
CA GLY A 194 -5.94 77.42 3.32
C GLY A 194 -6.74 78.71 3.07
N ARG A 195 -8.05 78.71 3.32
CA ARG A 195 -8.95 79.87 3.07
C ARG A 195 -8.87 80.48 1.66
N PHE A 196 -8.39 79.72 0.68
CA PHE A 196 -8.37 80.09 -0.74
C PHE A 196 -9.15 79.08 -1.57
N ILE A 197 -9.55 79.50 -2.77
CA ILE A 197 -10.28 78.69 -3.74
C ILE A 197 -9.37 77.56 -4.23
N ILE A 198 -9.76 76.31 -3.97
CA ILE A 198 -9.09 75.12 -4.49
C ILE A 198 -9.75 74.71 -5.81
N PRO A 199 -9.01 74.64 -6.94
CA PRO A 199 -9.52 74.08 -8.17
C PRO A 199 -9.88 72.59 -8.00
N GLU A 200 -11.11 72.21 -8.36
CA GLU A 200 -11.58 70.83 -8.24
C GLU A 200 -11.53 70.09 -9.57
N LEU A 201 -11.21 68.79 -9.51
CA LEU A 201 -11.35 67.91 -10.67
C LEU A 201 -12.83 67.53 -10.84
N TRP A 202 -13.37 67.73 -12.04
CA TRP A 202 -14.77 67.46 -12.34
C TRP A 202 -14.94 66.24 -13.23
N ASN A 203 -15.83 65.31 -12.84
CA ASN A 203 -16.27 64.25 -13.71
C ASN A 203 -17.42 64.77 -14.59
N PHE A 204 -17.08 65.25 -15.78
CA PHE A 204 -18.04 65.80 -16.74
C PHE A 204 -19.09 64.78 -17.22
N ARG A 205 -18.82 63.48 -17.13
CA ARG A 205 -19.80 62.45 -17.51
C ARG A 205 -20.91 62.29 -16.48
N GLU A 206 -20.55 62.38 -15.21
CA GLU A 206 -21.49 62.20 -14.10
C GLU A 206 -21.98 63.53 -13.51
N GLY A 207 -21.47 64.67 -14.01
CA GLY A 207 -21.90 66.00 -13.59
C GLY A 207 -21.59 66.31 -12.13
N LYS A 208 -20.52 65.71 -11.57
CA LYS A 208 -20.13 65.84 -10.16
C LYS A 208 -18.61 65.95 -10.01
N ARG A 209 -18.15 66.33 -8.82
CA ARG A 209 -16.73 66.28 -8.45
C ARG A 209 -16.18 64.87 -8.68
N ALA A 210 -15.02 64.78 -9.32
CA ALA A 210 -14.34 63.53 -9.55
C ALA A 210 -13.75 63.00 -8.23
N THR A 211 -13.98 61.72 -7.96
CA THR A 211 -13.37 61.02 -6.83
C THR A 211 -11.90 60.67 -7.13
N LEU A 212 -11.10 60.50 -6.07
CA LEU A 212 -9.70 60.09 -6.20
C LEU A 212 -9.55 58.77 -6.97
N LYS A 213 -10.48 57.82 -6.76
CA LYS A 213 -10.53 56.54 -7.49
C LYS A 213 -10.72 56.75 -8.99
N GLU A 214 -11.61 57.64 -9.40
CA GLU A 214 -11.85 57.95 -10.81
C GLU A 214 -10.63 58.63 -11.44
N ALA A 215 -10.00 59.59 -10.75
CA ALA A 215 -8.79 60.26 -11.23
C ALA A 215 -7.62 59.29 -11.41
N ILE A 216 -7.34 58.44 -10.41
CA ILE A 216 -6.30 57.40 -10.49
C ILE A 216 -6.62 56.41 -11.61
N SER A 217 -7.86 55.96 -11.73
CA SER A 217 -8.27 55.03 -12.80
C SER A 217 -8.09 55.63 -14.18
N PHE A 218 -8.41 56.91 -14.36
CA PHE A 218 -8.20 57.65 -15.60
C PHE A 218 -6.71 57.75 -15.95
N LEU A 219 -5.86 58.16 -14.99
CA LEU A 219 -4.41 58.25 -15.18
C LEU A 219 -3.77 56.89 -15.50
N LEU A 220 -4.17 55.83 -14.79
CA LEU A 220 -3.72 54.45 -15.07
C LEU A 220 -4.14 54.00 -16.47
N GLY A 221 -5.35 54.37 -16.91
CA GLY A 221 -5.83 54.12 -18.27
C GLY A 221 -4.96 54.83 -19.33
N GLN A 222 -4.64 56.11 -19.10
CA GLN A 222 -3.78 56.87 -20.00
C GLN A 222 -2.37 56.29 -20.09
N LEU A 223 -1.75 55.95 -18.97
CA LEU A 223 -0.43 55.31 -18.90
C LEU A 223 -0.39 53.98 -19.66
N LYS A 224 -1.41 53.13 -19.49
CA LYS A 224 -1.52 51.86 -20.24
C LYS A 224 -1.66 52.10 -21.75
N SER A 225 -2.37 53.14 -22.17
CA SER A 225 -2.55 53.47 -23.59
C SER A 225 -1.30 54.07 -24.24
N THR A 226 -0.51 54.85 -23.50
CA THR A 226 0.76 55.44 -23.99
C THR A 226 1.85 54.38 -24.08
N LEU A 227 1.91 53.44 -23.15
CA LEU A 227 2.84 52.30 -23.21
C LEU A 227 2.53 51.35 -24.38
N LYS A 228 1.25 51.22 -24.78
CA LYS A 228 0.85 50.43 -25.95
C LYS A 228 1.17 51.09 -27.30
N ARG A 229 1.31 52.42 -27.38
CA ARG A 229 1.66 53.14 -28.62
C ARG A 229 3.16 53.25 -28.90
N LYS A 230 4.02 52.90 -27.94
CA LYS A 230 5.50 52.91 -28.07
C LYS A 230 6.09 51.53 -28.40
N ARG A 231 5.25 50.53 -28.72
CA ARG A 231 5.65 49.21 -29.21
C ARG A 231 5.29 49.08 -30.67
#